data_AF-A0A7C2SM57-F1
#
_entry.id   AF-A0A7C2SM57-F1
#
_cell.length_a   1.000
_cell.length_b   1.000
_cell.length_c   1.000
_cell.angle_alpha   90.00
_cell.angle_beta   90.00
_cell.angle_gamma   90.00
#
_symmetry.space_group_name_H-M   'P 1'
#
loop_
_entity.id
_entity.type
_entity.pdbx_description
1 polymer ?
#
loop_
_entity_poly.entity_id
_entity_poly.type
_entity_poly.pdbx_seq_one_letter_code
_entity_poly.pdbx_strand_id
1 'polypeptide(L)'
;MTALTLVQARAMLIGDRLDLRALETAERLASAPLTIAVGARGRAVLFRYGAVVLFDIDPMEEAAFLAQLHPFVNEPLAQPEMETLTLRLDPQAAEGMDKDILV
;
A
#
# COMPACT_ATOMS: atom_id res chain seq x y z
N MET A 1 12.05 13.18 -23.08
CA MET A 1 11.44 13.82 -21.89
C MET A 1 10.74 12.73 -21.13
N THR A 2 11.30 12.31 -19.99
CA THR A 2 10.65 11.30 -19.14
C THR A 2 9.46 11.98 -18.45
N ALA A 3 8.27 11.38 -18.50
CA ALA A 3 7.11 11.94 -17.85
C ALA A 3 7.28 11.87 -16.33
N LEU A 4 7.17 13.02 -15.67
CA LEU A 4 7.05 13.08 -14.21
C LEU A 4 5.75 12.37 -13.81
N THR A 5 5.86 11.32 -13.00
CA THR A 5 4.70 10.57 -12.52
C THR A 5 4.51 10.83 -11.04
N LEU A 6 3.34 11.33 -10.66
CA LEU A 6 2.96 11.47 -9.26
C LEU A 6 2.12 10.26 -8.84
N VAL A 7 2.49 9.67 -7.72
CA VAL A 7 1.81 8.52 -7.13
C VAL A 7 1.43 8.86 -5.70
N GLN A 8 0.20 8.54 -5.30
CA GLN A 8 -0.18 8.59 -3.88
C GLN A 8 0.21 7.27 -3.22
N ALA A 9 0.89 7.38 -2.08
CA ALA A 9 1.15 6.29 -1.15
C ALA A 9 0.28 6.49 0.10
N ARG A 10 -0.39 5.44 0.56
CA ARG A 10 -1.21 5.45 1.79
C ARG A 10 -0.81 4.31 2.69
N ALA A 11 -0.25 4.63 3.85
CA ALA A 11 0.05 3.67 4.90
C ALA A 11 -1.08 3.63 5.91
N MET A 12 -1.50 2.44 6.31
CA MET A 12 -2.56 2.23 7.29
C MET A 12 -2.16 1.12 8.26
N LEU A 13 -2.35 1.35 9.56
CA LEU A 13 -2.35 0.30 10.57
C LEU A 13 -3.79 -0.12 10.82
N ILE A 14 -4.17 -1.34 10.43
CA ILE A 14 -5.57 -1.78 10.44
C ILE A 14 -5.88 -2.80 11.56
N GLY A 15 -4.86 -3.31 12.24
CA GLY A 15 -4.96 -4.30 13.31
C GLY A 15 -3.58 -4.71 13.81
N ASP A 16 -3.52 -5.63 14.77
CA ASP A 16 -2.25 -6.07 15.36
C ASP A 16 -1.54 -7.14 14.53
N ARG A 17 -2.30 -7.94 13.77
CA ARG A 17 -1.73 -8.98 12.89
C ARG A 17 -2.53 -9.17 11.62
N LEU A 18 -1.83 -9.49 10.54
CA LEU A 18 -2.42 -9.84 9.26
C LEU A 18 -2.05 -11.29 8.87
N ASP A 19 -3.05 -12.15 8.67
CA ASP A 19 -2.82 -13.52 8.21
C ASP A 19 -2.62 -13.60 6.70
N LEU A 20 -1.37 -13.45 6.28
CA LEU A 20 -0.97 -13.45 4.87
C LEU A 20 -0.96 -14.83 4.21
N ARG A 21 -1.00 -15.92 4.99
CA ARG A 21 -0.96 -17.29 4.43
C ARG A 21 -2.20 -17.59 3.60
N ALA A 22 -3.30 -16.92 3.90
CA ALA A 22 -4.55 -17.07 3.16
C ALA A 22 -4.60 -16.23 1.87
N LEU A 23 -3.70 -15.25 1.71
CA LEU A 23 -3.61 -14.36 0.53
C LEU A 23 -2.64 -14.88 -0.54
N GLU A 24 -2.19 -16.13 -0.36
CA GLU A 24 -1.11 -16.74 -1.09
C GLU A 24 -1.39 -17.05 -2.57
N THR A 25 -2.65 -16.90 -3.01
CA THR A 25 -3.11 -17.15 -4.38
C THR A 25 -3.09 -15.92 -5.29
N ALA A 26 -2.85 -14.73 -4.76
CA ALA A 26 -2.72 -13.51 -5.57
C ALA A 26 -1.40 -13.50 -6.38
N GLU A 27 -1.37 -12.76 -7.49
CA GLU A 27 -0.14 -12.52 -8.25
C GLU A 27 0.87 -11.75 -7.38
N ARG A 28 1.89 -12.48 -6.88
CA ARG A 28 2.88 -11.94 -5.94
C ARG A 28 3.99 -11.24 -6.69
N LEU A 29 4.29 -10.01 -6.28
CA LEU A 29 5.42 -9.21 -6.75
C LEU A 29 6.64 -9.38 -5.83
N ALA A 30 6.42 -9.58 -4.52
CA ALA A 30 7.45 -9.87 -3.52
C ALA A 30 6.87 -10.65 -2.33
N SER A 31 7.72 -11.32 -1.55
CA SER A 31 7.30 -12.16 -0.41
C SER A 31 7.73 -11.65 0.97
N ALA A 32 8.62 -10.67 1.05
CA ALA A 32 9.13 -10.14 2.32
C ALA A 32 9.40 -8.62 2.22
N PRO A 33 8.43 -7.75 2.58
CA PRO A 33 7.02 -8.05 2.91
C PRO A 33 6.22 -8.57 1.69
N LEU A 34 5.03 -9.15 1.94
CA LEU A 34 4.17 -9.62 0.84
C LEU A 34 3.72 -8.41 0.03
N THR A 35 4.01 -8.43 -1.27
CA THR A 35 3.61 -7.37 -2.19
C THR A 35 2.79 -7.98 -3.31
N ILE A 36 1.62 -7.42 -3.56
CA ILE A 36 0.67 -7.91 -4.56
C ILE A 36 0.16 -6.75 -5.43
N ALA A 37 -0.25 -7.07 -6.66
CA ALA A 37 -1.05 -6.16 -7.48
C ALA A 37 -2.49 -6.08 -6.93
N VAL A 38 -3.07 -4.89 -6.95
CA VAL A 38 -4.45 -4.62 -6.50
C VAL A 38 -5.12 -3.63 -7.43
N GLY A 39 -6.38 -3.85 -7.79
CA GLY A 39 -7.07 -3.01 -8.77
C GLY A 39 -6.37 -3.01 -10.14
N ALA A 40 -6.59 -1.96 -10.93
CA ALA A 40 -6.01 -1.83 -12.27
C ALA A 40 -4.55 -1.38 -12.26
N ARG A 41 -4.16 -0.54 -11.29
CA ARG A 41 -2.83 0.08 -11.19
C ARG A 41 -2.23 0.00 -9.79
N GLY A 42 -2.99 -0.44 -8.80
CA GLY A 42 -2.56 -0.39 -7.42
C GLY A 42 -1.52 -1.45 -7.07
N ARG A 43 -0.68 -1.14 -6.09
CA ARG A 43 0.18 -2.12 -5.41
C ARG A 43 -0.09 -2.06 -3.92
N ALA A 44 -0.16 -3.22 -3.27
CA ALA A 44 -0.31 -3.32 -1.83
C ALA A 44 0.89 -4.05 -1.23
N VAL A 45 1.53 -3.40 -0.25
CA VAL A 45 2.58 -3.99 0.58
C VAL A 45 1.96 -4.33 1.93
N LEU A 46 1.97 -5.60 2.28
CA LEU A 46 1.27 -6.16 3.42
C LEU A 46 2.28 -6.66 4.46
N PHE A 47 2.21 -6.09 5.65
CA PHE A 47 3.06 -6.46 6.78
C PHE A 47 2.30 -7.36 7.75
N ARG A 48 2.96 -8.41 8.24
CA ARG A 48 2.34 -9.39 9.15
C ARG A 48 1.92 -8.79 10.50
N TYR A 49 2.47 -7.63 10.85
CA TYR A 49 2.12 -6.85 12.04
C TYR A 49 0.95 -5.88 11.80
N GLY A 50 0.19 -6.05 10.71
CA GLY A 50 -1.07 -5.33 10.49
C GLY A 50 -0.97 -3.99 9.78
N ALA A 51 0.23 -3.59 9.33
CA ALA A 51 0.38 -2.44 8.43
C ALA A 51 0.14 -2.83 6.97
N VAL A 52 -0.48 -1.91 6.23
CA VAL A 52 -0.76 -2.00 4.80
C VAL A 52 -0.33 -0.71 4.15
N VAL A 53 0.45 -0.78 3.07
CA VAL A 53 0.81 0.39 2.27
C VAL A 53 0.29 0.21 0.85
N LEU A 54 -0.52 1.15 0.40
CA LEU A 54 -1.14 1.16 -0.92
C LEU A 54 -0.49 2.24 -1.80
N PHE A 55 -0.24 1.92 -3.07
CA PHE A 55 0.34 2.82 -4.05
C PHE A 55 -0.52 2.87 -5.32
N ASP A 56 -0.77 4.08 -5.85
CA ASP A 56 -1.47 4.34 -7.13
C ASP A 56 -2.82 3.61 -7.29
N ILE A 57 -3.59 3.53 -6.20
CA ILE A 57 -4.89 2.85 -6.18
C ILE A 57 -6.04 3.86 -6.29
N ASP A 58 -7.09 3.51 -7.02
CA ASP A 58 -8.33 4.30 -7.04
C ASP A 58 -9.08 4.17 -5.70
N PRO A 59 -9.72 5.23 -5.18
CA PRO A 59 -10.42 5.18 -3.90
C PRO A 59 -11.48 4.06 -3.80
N MET A 60 -12.16 3.71 -4.89
CA MET A 60 -13.15 2.63 -4.91
C MET A 60 -12.48 1.26 -4.83
N GLU A 61 -11.39 1.08 -5.57
CA GLU A 61 -10.57 -0.15 -5.54
C GLU A 61 -9.93 -0.33 -4.16
N GLU A 62 -9.48 0.75 -3.53
CA GLU A 62 -8.97 0.74 -2.17
C GLU A 62 -10.02 0.27 -1.16
N ALA A 63 -11.22 0.86 -1.17
CA ALA A 63 -12.29 0.46 -0.27
C ALA A 63 -12.66 -1.02 -0.45
N ALA A 64 -12.74 -1.49 -1.70
CA ALA A 64 -13.00 -2.89 -2.01
C ALA A 64 -11.88 -3.81 -1.52
N PHE A 65 -10.62 -3.41 -1.69
CA PHE A 65 -9.46 -4.17 -1.24
C PHE A 65 -9.42 -4.29 0.29
N LEU A 66 -9.64 -3.20 1.02
CA LEU A 66 -9.67 -3.22 2.48
C LEU A 66 -10.82 -4.09 3.02
N ALA A 67 -11.98 -4.07 2.37
CA ALA A 67 -13.10 -4.95 2.72
C ALA A 67 -12.75 -6.44 2.51
N GLN A 68 -12.05 -6.77 1.41
CA GLN A 68 -11.55 -8.13 1.16
C GLN A 68 -10.46 -8.55 2.15
N LEU A 69 -9.69 -7.58 2.66
CA LEU A 69 -8.60 -7.85 3.60
C LEU A 69 -9.10 -8.07 5.03
N HIS A 70 -10.22 -7.45 5.41
CA HIS A 70 -10.79 -7.47 6.76
C HIS A 70 -10.86 -8.86 7.41
N PRO A 71 -11.29 -9.96 6.75
CA PRO A 71 -11.33 -11.29 7.35
C PRO A 71 -9.96 -11.85 7.79
N PHE A 72 -8.86 -11.28 7.28
CA PHE A 72 -7.50 -11.71 7.60
C PHE A 72 -6.83 -10.84 8.68
N VAL A 73 -7.52 -9.79 9.15
CA VAL A 73 -7.04 -8.90 10.20
C VAL A 73 -7.41 -9.49 11.56
N ASN A 74 -6.41 -9.80 12.37
CA ASN A 74 -6.61 -10.18 13.77
C ASN A 74 -6.52 -8.93 14.64
N GLU A 75 -7.44 -8.82 15.59
CA GLU A 75 -7.60 -7.65 16.46
C GLU A 75 -7.67 -6.36 15.63
N PRO A 76 -8.71 -6.19 14.79
CA PRO A 76 -8.87 -5.00 13.97
C PRO A 76 -9.00 -3.75 14.85
N LEU A 77 -8.30 -2.69 14.47
CA LEU A 77 -8.39 -1.41 15.17
C LEU A 77 -9.75 -0.76 14.88
N ALA A 78 -10.40 -0.24 15.91
CA ALA A 78 -11.67 0.48 15.77
C ALA A 78 -11.52 1.73 14.88
N GLN A 79 -10.34 2.34 14.89
CA GLN A 79 -9.94 3.43 14.01
C GLN A 79 -8.54 3.15 13.50
N PRO A 80 -8.37 2.85 12.20
CA PRO A 80 -7.05 2.68 11.62
C PRO A 80 -6.24 3.98 11.67
N GLU A 81 -4.97 3.88 12.07
CA GLU A 81 -4.02 4.98 11.91
C GLU A 81 -3.61 5.08 10.44
N MET A 82 -3.55 6.30 9.89
CA MET A 82 -3.29 6.51 8.47
C MET A 82 -2.26 7.61 8.23
N GLU A 83 -1.41 7.39 7.24
CA GLU A 83 -0.46 8.38 6.72
C GLU A 83 -0.50 8.38 5.19
N THR A 84 -0.45 9.56 4.58
CA THR A 84 -0.47 9.73 3.12
C THR A 84 0.75 10.52 2.68
N LEU A 85 1.41 10.06 1.61
CA LEU A 85 2.58 10.71 1.04
C LEU A 85 2.47 10.75 -0.49
N THR A 86 2.89 11.88 -1.07
CA THR A 86 3.01 11.98 -2.53
C THR A 86 4.41 11.56 -2.95
N LEU A 87 4.51 10.62 -3.88
CA LEU A 87 5.74 10.21 -4.52
C LEU A 87 5.86 10.86 -5.89
N ARG A 88 7.03 11.39 -6.23
CA ARG A 88 7.37 11.89 -7.56
C ARG A 88 8.43 10.99 -8.18
N LEU A 89 8.01 10.13 -9.10
CA LEU A 89 8.94 9.27 -9.83
C LEU A 89 9.67 10.10 -10.89
N ASP A 90 10.91 10.49 -10.58
CA ASP A 90 11.81 11.21 -11.48
C ASP A 90 13.18 10.53 -11.57
N PRO A 91 13.46 9.79 -12.67
CA PRO A 91 14.74 9.10 -12.83
C PRO A 91 15.97 10.02 -12.95
N GLN A 92 15.79 11.34 -12.99
CA GLN A 92 16.88 12.31 -13.10
C GLN A 92 17.13 13.08 -11.79
N ALA A 93 16.25 12.94 -10.81
CA ALA A 93 16.42 13.55 -9.50
C ALA A 93 17.13 12.60 -8.53
N ALA A 94 17.82 13.15 -7.55
CA ALA A 94 18.34 12.39 -6.43
C ALA A 94 17.19 12.07 -5.45
N GLU A 95 17.25 10.88 -4.84
CA GLU A 95 16.28 10.47 -3.83
C GLU A 95 16.30 11.43 -2.64
N GLY A 96 15.12 11.83 -2.18
CA GLY A 96 15.00 12.66 -0.98
C GLY A 96 13.65 13.34 -0.81
N MET A 97 13.49 14.01 0.33
CA MET A 97 12.30 14.79 0.65
C MET A 97 12.41 16.20 0.04
N ASP A 98 11.52 16.50 -0.90
CA ASP A 98 11.25 17.84 -1.42
C ASP A 98 9.94 18.35 -0.80
N LYS A 99 10.05 19.02 0.35
CA LYS A 99 8.92 19.38 1.23
C LYS A 99 8.16 18.11 1.64
N ASP A 100 6.92 17.97 1.21
CA ASP A 100 6.01 16.85 1.54
C ASP A 100 5.94 15.81 0.40
N ILE A 101 6.88 15.89 -0.55
CA ILE A 101 6.98 14.96 -1.68
C ILE A 101 8.28 14.17 -1.55
N LEU A 102 8.16 12.84 -1.59
CA LEU A 102 9.33 11.97 -1.74
C LEU A 102 9.63 11.81 -3.23
N VAL A 103 10.87 12.09 -3.61
CA VAL A 103 11.38 11.96 -4.98
C VAL A 103 12.20 10.69 -5.11
#